data_AF-A0A0K6I714-F1
#
_entry.id   AF-A0A0K6I714-F1
#
_cell.length_a   1.000
_cell.length_b   1.000
_cell.length_c   1.000
_cell.angle_alpha   90.00
_cell.angle_beta   90.00
_cell.angle_gamma   90.00
#
_symmetry.space_group_name_H-M   'P 1'
#
loop_
_entity.id
_entity.type
_entity.pdbx_description
1 polymer ?
#
loop_
_entity_poly.entity_id
_entity_poly.type
_entity_poly.pdbx_seq_one_letter_code
_entity_poly.pdbx_strand_id
1 'polypeptide(L)'
;MPVAEAKSERIEVRTTPTMKALLQRAATFSHKNVTEFLLEAGIHAAEEALVDRRMFRLDDAQWQAFQDALDRPVQSKPRLARLLAEKSVLE
;
A
#
# COMPACT_ATOMS: atom_id res chain seq x y z
N MET A 1 25.07 -17.40 0.01
CA MET A 1 23.65 -17.80 0.17
C MET A 1 23.04 -16.89 1.21
N PRO A 2 21.88 -16.25 1.00
CA PRO A 2 21.26 -15.47 2.05
C PRO A 2 20.80 -16.43 3.14
N VAL A 3 21.24 -16.20 4.37
CA VAL A 3 20.81 -16.97 5.54
C VAL A 3 19.36 -16.57 5.80
N ALA A 4 18.44 -17.54 5.85
CA ALA A 4 17.07 -17.28 6.26
C ALA A 4 17.09 -16.67 7.67
N GLU A 5 16.60 -15.45 7.79
CA GLU A 5 16.62 -14.70 9.04
C GLU A 5 15.72 -15.40 10.07
N ALA A 6 16.28 -15.70 11.24
CA ALA A 6 15.52 -16.35 12.30
C ALA A 6 14.53 -15.35 12.91
N LYS A 7 13.35 -15.83 13.34
CA LYS A 7 12.35 -15.01 14.06
C LYS A 7 12.86 -14.67 15.46
N SER A 8 13.79 -13.70 15.57
CA SER A 8 14.44 -13.29 16.82
C SER A 8 13.74 -12.11 17.52
N GLU A 9 13.01 -11.30 16.78
CA GLU A 9 12.38 -10.07 17.28
C GLU A 9 11.02 -10.34 17.96
N ARG A 10 10.73 -9.63 19.05
CA ARG A 10 9.48 -9.73 19.81
C ARG A 10 8.67 -8.44 19.72
N ILE A 11 7.37 -8.58 19.45
CA ILE A 11 6.40 -7.48 19.46
C ILE A 11 5.45 -7.70 20.64
N GLU A 12 5.45 -6.77 21.60
CA GLU A 12 4.56 -6.81 22.76
C GLU A 12 3.40 -5.83 22.57
N VAL A 13 2.17 -6.33 22.60
CA VAL A 13 0.96 -5.53 22.39
C VAL A 13 0.02 -5.70 23.59
N ARG A 14 -0.39 -4.57 24.17
CA ARG A 14 -1.44 -4.55 25.19
C ARG A 14 -2.80 -4.46 24.52
N THR A 15 -3.75 -5.28 24.97
CA THR A 15 -5.12 -5.32 24.43
C THR A 15 -6.12 -5.41 25.56
N THR A 16 -7.36 -5.00 25.28
CA THR A 16 -8.49 -5.26 26.18
C THR A 16 -9.01 -6.69 26.00
N PRO A 17 -9.74 -7.26 26.98
CA PRO A 17 -10.34 -8.59 26.84
C PRO A 17 -11.24 -8.71 25.61
N THR A 18 -12.02 -7.67 25.32
CA THR A 18 -12.91 -7.62 24.15
C THR A 18 -12.14 -7.66 22.83
N MET A 19 -11.04 -6.90 22.73
CA MET A 19 -10.17 -6.93 21.54
C MET A 19 -9.51 -8.29 21.37
N LYS A 20 -9.03 -8.90 22.46
CA LYS A 20 -8.44 -10.24 22.43
C LYS A 20 -9.44 -11.29 21.95
N ALA A 21 -10.67 -11.25 22.44
CA ALA A 21 -11.73 -12.17 22.01
C ALA A 21 -12.06 -12.01 20.51
N LEU A 22 -12.09 -10.77 20.01
CA LEU A 22 -12.30 -10.49 18.59
C LEU A 22 -11.17 -11.07 17.73
N LEU A 23 -9.91 -10.82 18.11
CA LEU A 23 -8.73 -11.32 17.41
C LEU A 23 -8.67 -12.84 17.41
N GLN A 24 -9.02 -13.48 18.54
CA GLN A 24 -9.12 -14.94 18.63
C GLN A 24 -10.14 -15.50 17.66
N ARG A 25 -11.34 -14.90 17.61
CA ARG A 25 -12.40 -15.35 16.71
C ARG A 25 -11.99 -15.21 15.24
N ALA A 26 -11.37 -14.08 14.88
CA ALA A 26 -10.86 -13.85 13.53
C ALA A 26 -9.76 -14.86 13.16
N ALA A 27 -8.82 -15.13 14.06
CA ALA A 27 -7.78 -16.13 13.84
C ALA A 27 -8.38 -17.53 13.64
N THR A 28 -9.39 -17.92 14.43
CA THR A 28 -10.11 -19.19 14.27
C THR A 28 -10.79 -19.30 12.91
N PHE A 29 -11.47 -18.25 12.43
CA PHE A 29 -12.09 -18.24 11.11
C PHE A 29 -11.06 -18.37 9.98
N SER A 30 -9.86 -17.82 10.18
CA SER A 30 -8.76 -17.92 9.22
C SER A 30 -7.93 -19.20 9.37
N HIS A 31 -8.33 -20.13 10.24
CA HIS A 31 -7.58 -21.37 10.58
C HIS A 31 -6.14 -21.12 11.04
N LYS A 32 -5.90 -19.99 11.72
CA LYS A 32 -4.59 -19.54 12.19
C LYS A 32 -4.59 -19.37 13.70
N ASN A 33 -3.39 -19.38 14.29
CA ASN A 33 -3.25 -18.95 15.68
C ASN A 33 -3.26 -17.42 15.77
N VAL A 34 -3.48 -16.88 16.98
CA VAL A 34 -3.61 -15.42 17.19
C VAL A 34 -2.34 -14.67 16.80
N THR A 35 -1.17 -15.24 17.07
CA THR A 35 0.12 -14.62 16.75
C THR A 35 0.34 -14.55 15.24
N GLU A 36 0.04 -15.62 14.53
CA GLU A 36 0.14 -15.71 13.08
C GLU A 36 -0.83 -14.74 12.40
N PHE A 37 -2.09 -14.72 12.85
CA PHE A 37 -3.09 -13.77 12.37
C PHE A 37 -2.65 -12.31 12.58
N LEU A 38 -2.13 -11.99 13.77
CA LEU A 38 -1.66 -10.63 14.08
C LEU A 38 -0.44 -10.22 13.26
N LEU A 39 0.52 -11.14 13.07
CA LEU A 39 1.71 -10.86 12.26
C LEU A 39 1.33 -10.60 10.80
N GLU A 40 0.48 -11.44 10.22
CA GLU A 40 0.06 -11.30 8.83
C GLU A 40 -0.77 -10.03 8.60
N ALA A 41 -1.74 -9.74 9.49
CA ALA A 41 -2.52 -8.51 9.43
C ALA A 41 -1.62 -7.27 9.63
N GLY A 42 -0.61 -7.36 10.51
CA GLY A 42 0.36 -6.29 10.73
C GLY A 42 1.26 -6.04 9.52
N ILE A 43 1.73 -7.10 8.85
CA ILE A 43 2.52 -6.98 7.61
C ILE A 43 1.66 -6.33 6.53
N HIS A 44 0.44 -6.82 6.30
CA HIS A 44 -0.47 -6.25 5.30
C HIS A 44 -0.74 -4.76 5.56
N ALA A 45 -1.04 -4.40 6.81
CA ALA A 45 -1.27 -3.00 7.18
C ALA A 45 -0.01 -2.13 6.99
N ALA A 46 1.18 -2.67 7.28
CA ALA A 46 2.45 -1.98 7.05
C ALA A 46 2.74 -1.80 5.55
N GLU A 47 2.47 -2.82 4.74
CA GLU A 47 2.57 -2.75 3.28
C GLU A 47 1.63 -1.69 2.72
N GLU A 48 0.35 -1.69 3.10
CA GLU A 48 -0.60 -0.64 2.69
C GLU A 48 -0.13 0.76 3.09
N ALA A 49 0.30 0.94 4.33
CA ALA A 49 0.79 2.23 4.82
C ALA A 49 2.05 2.72 4.08
N LEU A 50 2.92 1.81 3.63
CA LEU A 50 4.12 2.12 2.85
C LEU A 50 3.82 2.28 1.35
N VAL A 51 2.76 1.66 0.86
CA VAL A 51 2.33 1.66 -0.54
C VAL A 51 1.43 2.85 -0.87
N ASP A 52 0.94 3.59 0.13
CA ASP A 52 0.08 4.77 -0.01
C ASP A 52 0.69 5.93 -0.83
N ARG A 53 1.96 5.83 -1.25
CA ARG A 53 2.61 6.75 -2.22
C ARG A 53 2.91 6.15 -3.60
N ARG A 54 2.61 4.87 -3.84
CA ARG A 54 3.02 4.14 -5.05
C ARG A 54 1.89 3.42 -5.79
N MET A 55 0.79 3.05 -5.14
CA MET A 55 -0.35 2.44 -5.82
C MET A 55 -1.56 3.38 -5.89
N PHE A 56 -2.09 3.54 -7.09
CA PHE A 56 -3.36 4.22 -7.36
C PHE A 56 -4.40 3.16 -7.68
N ARG A 57 -5.42 3.04 -6.82
CA ARG A 57 -6.55 2.13 -7.07
C ARG A 57 -7.56 2.84 -7.96
N LEU A 58 -7.86 2.26 -9.11
CA LEU A 58 -8.83 2.79 -10.08
C LEU A 58 -10.04 1.84 -10.12
N ASP A 59 -11.24 2.40 -10.19
CA ASP A 59 -12.43 1.65 -10.60
C ASP A 59 -12.44 1.39 -12.13
N ASP A 60 -13.39 0.60 -12.62
CA ASP A 60 -13.42 0.20 -14.05
C ASP A 60 -13.51 1.40 -15.00
N ALA A 61 -14.24 2.45 -14.63
CA ALA A 61 -14.41 3.65 -15.47
C ALA A 61 -13.11 4.48 -15.49
N GLN A 62 -12.46 4.63 -14.34
CA GLN A 62 -11.17 5.29 -14.21
C GLN A 62 -10.06 4.51 -14.92
N TRP A 63 -10.12 3.19 -14.88
CA TRP A 63 -9.18 2.31 -15.59
C TRP A 63 -9.30 2.47 -17.10
N GLN A 64 -10.53 2.49 -17.64
CA GLN A 64 -10.73 2.75 -19.08
C GLN A 64 -10.23 4.13 -19.49
N ALA A 65 -10.57 5.18 -18.72
CA ALA A 65 -10.10 6.53 -19.00
C ALA A 65 -8.57 6.64 -18.94
N PHE A 66 -7.92 5.88 -18.06
CA PHE A 66 -6.47 5.79 -17.99
C PHE A 66 -5.86 5.10 -19.21
N GLN A 67 -6.43 3.98 -19.68
CA GLN A 67 -6.00 3.32 -20.91
C GLN A 67 -6.14 4.24 -22.13
N ASP A 68 -7.30 4.88 -22.28
CA ASP A 68 -7.56 5.82 -23.38
C ASP A 68 -6.57 7.00 -23.38
N ALA A 69 -6.09 7.40 -22.20
CA ALA A 69 -5.08 8.45 -22.07
C ALA A 69 -3.68 7.97 -22.45
N LEU A 70 -3.33 6.70 -22.17
CA LEU A 70 -2.06 6.09 -22.53
C LEU A 70 -1.94 5.82 -24.05
N ASP A 71 -3.02 5.36 -24.67
CA ASP A 71 -3.05 5.06 -26.11
C ASP A 71 -3.14 6.31 -26.98
N ARG A 72 -3.44 7.48 -26.37
CA ARG A 72 -3.55 8.73 -27.10
C ARG A 72 -2.19 9.14 -27.67
N PRO A 73 -2.10 9.48 -28.98
CA PRO A 73 -0.87 9.99 -29.55
C PRO A 73 -0.42 11.28 -28.85
N VAL A 74 0.89 11.49 -28.79
CA VAL A 74 1.48 12.67 -28.15
C VAL A 74 0.97 13.94 -28.83
N GLN A 75 0.33 14.80 -28.06
CA GLN A 75 -0.17 16.09 -28.52
C GLN A 75 0.74 17.21 -28.03
N SER A 76 1.04 18.16 -28.92
CA SER A 76 1.75 19.38 -28.53
C SER A 76 0.89 20.16 -27.53
N LYS A 77 1.51 20.53 -26.40
CA LYS A 77 0.90 21.33 -25.34
C LYS A 77 1.69 22.64 -25.19
N PRO A 78 1.36 23.70 -25.95
CA PRO A 78 2.16 24.94 -25.99
C PRO A 78 2.35 25.59 -24.61
N ARG A 79 1.33 25.53 -23.75
CA ARG A 79 1.40 26.03 -22.36
C ARG A 79 2.37 25.21 -21.51
N LEU A 80 2.43 23.90 -21.68
CA LEU A 80 3.36 23.03 -20.97
C LEU A 80 4.80 23.26 -21.45
N ALA A 81 4.99 23.41 -22.77
CA ALA A 81 6.29 23.73 -23.35
C ALA A 81 6.83 25.07 -22.82
N ARG A 82 5.98 26.10 -22.74
CA ARG A 82 6.33 27.38 -22.14
C ARG A 82 6.68 27.24 -20.65
N LEU A 83 5.87 26.52 -19.86
CA LEU A 83 6.13 26.30 -18.44
C LEU A 83 7.50 25.64 -18.20
N LEU A 84 7.86 24.63 -19.00
CA LEU A 84 9.14 23.93 -18.88
C LEU A 84 10.34 24.77 -19.35
N ALA A 85 10.10 25.83 -20.13
CA ALA A 85 11.13 26.76 -20.60
C ALA A 85 11.29 28.00 -19.68
N GLU A 86 10.34 28.24 -18.78
CA GLU A 86 10.40 29.33 -17.81
C GLU A 86 11.34 28.95 -16.65
N LYS A 87 12.06 29.95 -16.12
CA LYS A 87 13.01 29.73 -15.02
C LYS A 87 12.24 29.31 -13.76
N SER A 88 12.68 28.23 -13.12
CA SER A 88 12.06 27.75 -11.89
C SER A 88 12.14 28.81 -10.79
N VAL A 89 11.08 28.97 -10.00
CA VAL A 89 11.07 29.84 -8.80
C VAL A 89 11.92 29.24 -7.66
N LEU A 90 12.40 28.01 -7.84
CA LEU A 90 13.26 27.29 -6.90
C LEU A 90 14.77 27.47 -7.19
N GLU A 91 15.13 28.33 -8.14
CA GLU A 91 16.51 28.78 -8.44
C GLU A 91 16.64 30.31 -8.31
#